data_AF-A0A8J7TXS3-F1
#
_entry.id   AF-A0A8J7TXS3-F1
#
_cell.length_a   1.000
_cell.length_b   1.000
_cell.length_c   1.000
_cell.angle_alpha   90.00
_cell.angle_beta   90.00
_cell.angle_gamma   90.00
#
_symmetry.space_group_name_H-M   'P 1'
#
loop_
_entity.id
_entity.type
_entity.pdbx_description
1 polymer ?
#
loop_
_entity_poly.entity_id
_entity_poly.type
_entity_poly.pdbx_seq_one_letter_code
_entity_poly.pdbx_strand_id
1 'polypeptide(L)' 'MGSSPTFEPRPVPLDRLPNGVLRVAGTRIGLDLVIGAYKAGQTPEQIVEAYDSLRLADVYALIAYYLDHT' A
#
# COMPACT_ATOMS: atom_id res chain seq x y z
N MET A 1 -3.22 -14.27 -32.53
CA MET A 1 -2.65 -12.97 -32.13
C MET A 1 -2.98 -12.76 -30.68
N GLY A 2 -2.01 -12.97 -29.78
CA GLY A 2 -2.22 -12.78 -28.35
C GLY A 2 -2.03 -11.31 -28.01
N SER A 3 -3.03 -10.68 -27.40
CA SER A 3 -2.91 -9.33 -26.87
C SER A 3 -1.82 -9.33 -25.79
N SER A 4 -0.76 -8.55 -26.01
CA SER A 4 0.24 -8.30 -24.96
C SER A 4 -0.46 -7.63 -23.78
N PRO A 5 -0.19 -8.03 -22.52
CA PRO A 5 -0.70 -7.30 -21.37
C PRO A 5 -0.09 -5.89 -21.38
N THR A 6 -0.92 -4.86 -21.52
CA THR A 6 -0.49 -3.47 -21.31
C THR A 6 -0.30 -3.25 -19.82
N PHE A 7 0.92 -2.90 -19.41
CA PHE A 7 1.20 -2.52 -18.03
C PHE A 7 0.75 -1.07 -17.81
N GLU A 8 -0.45 -0.91 -17.27
CA GLU A 8 -0.98 0.40 -16.90
C GLU A 8 -0.39 0.84 -15.55
N PRO A 9 0.08 2.10 -15.42
CA PRO A 9 0.53 2.63 -14.14
C PRO A 9 -0.65 2.66 -13.17
N ARG A 10 -0.56 1.86 -12.10
CA ARG A 10 -1.55 1.86 -11.03
C ARG A 10 -1.26 3.04 -10.10
N PRO A 11 -2.25 3.92 -9.83
CA PRO A 11 -2.07 4.97 -8.84
C PRO A 11 -1.85 4.35 -7.46
N VAL A 12 -1.00 4.99 -6.65
CA VAL A 12 -0.74 4.56 -5.28
C VAL A 12 -2.06 4.64 -4.49
N PRO A 13 -2.49 3.57 -3.80
CA PRO A 13 -3.82 3.48 -3.20
C PRO A 13 -3.87 4.28 -1.89
N LEU A 14 -3.88 5.61 -1.99
CA LEU A 14 -3.89 6.51 -0.85
C LEU A 14 -5.05 7.50 -0.89
N ASP A 15 -5.79 7.56 0.21
CA ASP A 15 -6.74 8.62 0.49
C ASP A 15 -6.11 9.62 1.46
N ARG A 16 -6.17 10.91 1.10
CA ARG A 16 -5.76 12.00 2.00
C ARG A 16 -6.97 12.56 2.72
N LEU A 17 -6.97 12.48 4.04
CA LEU A 17 -8.00 13.07 4.89
C LEU A 17 -7.83 14.60 5.02
N PRO A 18 -8.89 15.35 5.37
CA PRO A 18 -8.83 16.81 5.54
C PRO A 18 -7.80 17.30 6.57
N ASN A 19 -7.46 16.46 7.55
CA ASN A 19 -6.43 16.73 8.56
C ASN A 19 -5.00 16.38 8.10
N GLY A 20 -4.81 16.03 6.83
CA GLY A 20 -3.51 15.71 6.24
C GLY A 20 -3.05 14.26 6.39
N VAL A 21 -3.80 13.43 7.14
CA VAL A 21 -3.47 12.01 7.34
C VAL A 21 -3.67 11.22 6.04
N LEU A 22 -2.70 10.37 5.70
CA LEU A 22 -2.76 9.45 4.57
C LEU A 22 -3.23 8.08 5.03
N ARG A 23 -4.20 7.49 4.32
CA ARG A 23 -4.75 6.16 4.58
C ARG A 23 -4.71 5.31 3.34
N VAL A 24 -4.65 4.00 3.51
CA VAL A 24 -4.80 3.07 2.38
C VAL A 24 -6.22 3.20 1.84
N ALA A 25 -6.35 3.44 0.54
CA ALA A 25 -7.60 3.77 -0.11
C ALA A 25 -8.69 2.74 0.17
N GLY A 26 -9.87 3.20 0.58
CA GLY A 26 -11.00 2.33 0.93
C GLY A 26 -10.86 1.58 2.26
N THR A 27 -9.83 1.86 3.07
CA THR A 27 -9.64 1.24 4.39
C THR A 27 -9.56 2.26 5.50
N ARG A 28 -9.55 1.77 6.75
CA ARG A 28 -9.30 2.64 7.90
C ARG A 28 -7.82 2.79 8.28
N ILE A 29 -6.95 2.03 7.64
CA ILE A 29 -5.55 1.87 8.01
C ILE A 29 -4.73 3.05 7.50
N GLY A 30 -3.95 3.67 8.40
CA GLY A 30 -3.02 4.74 8.05
C GLY A 30 -1.81 4.22 7.29
N LEU A 31 -1.26 5.04 6.40
CA LEU A 31 -0.01 4.71 5.71
C LEU A 31 1.14 4.51 6.70
N ASP A 32 1.17 5.30 7.76
CA ASP A 32 2.14 5.22 8.86
C ASP A 32 2.16 3.85 9.53
N LEU A 33 1.01 3.19 9.69
CA LEU A 33 0.92 1.84 10.25
C LEU A 33 1.58 0.81 9.34
N VAL A 34 1.30 0.87 8.03
CA VAL A 34 1.88 -0.05 7.03
C VAL A 34 3.40 0.12 6.96
N ILE A 35 3.87 1.36 6.88
CA ILE A 35 5.31 1.65 6.80
C ILE A 35 6.02 1.34 8.12
N GLY A 36 5.39 1.61 9.26
CA GLY A 36 5.91 1.26 10.58
C GLY A 36 6.10 -0.25 10.75
N ALA A 37 5.10 -1.03 10.34
CA ALA A 37 5.17 -2.49 10.33
C ALA A 37 6.28 -3.04 9.43
N TYR A 38 6.41 -2.52 8.21
CA TYR A 38 7.50 -2.88 7.30
C TYR A 38 8.88 -2.57 7.91
N LYS A 39 9.04 -1.39 8.52
CA LYS A 39 10.29 -1.00 9.22
C LYS A 39 10.61 -1.88 10.42
N ALA A 40 9.59 -2.46 11.05
CA ALA A 40 9.76 -3.42 12.14
C ALA A 40 10.14 -4.83 11.65
N GLY A 41 10.31 -5.03 10.34
CA GLY A 41 10.73 -6.30 9.73
C GLY A 41 9.58 -7.22 9.33
N GLN A 42 8.33 -6.76 9.41
CA GLN A 42 7.19 -7.54 8.92
C GLN A 42 7.18 -7.58 7.40
N THR A 43 6.88 -8.76 6.82
CA THR A 43 6.68 -8.89 5.37
C THR A 43 5.31 -8.32 4.96
N PRO A 44 5.11 -7.95 3.70
CA PRO A 44 3.80 -7.51 3.19
C PRO A 44 2.65 -8.49 3.48
N GLU A 45 2.92 -9.79 3.43
CA GLU A 45 1.96 -10.84 3.77
C GLU A 45 1.59 -10.82 5.25
N GLN A 46 2.57 -10.67 6.14
CA GLN A 46 2.33 -10.54 7.58
C GLN A 46 1.54 -9.27 7.92
N ILE A 47 1.76 -8.18 7.17
CA ILE A 47 1.00 -6.94 7.33
C ILE A 47 -0.46 -7.14 6.92
N VAL A 48 -0.72 -7.85 5.82
CA VAL A 48 -2.10 -8.16 5.41
C VAL A 48 -2.78 -9.11 6.40
N GLU A 49 -2.05 -10.10 6.93
CA GLU A 49 -2.55 -11.00 7.97
C GLU A 49 -2.92 -10.23 9.25
N ALA A 50 -2.19 -9.17 9.59
CA ALA A 50 -2.51 -8.31 10.73
C ALA A 50 -3.69 -7.36 10.47
N TYR A 51 -4.01 -7.07 9.20
CA TYR A 51 -5.03 -6.12 8.79
C TYR A 51 -5.85 -6.65 7.61
N ASP A 52 -6.87 -7.48 7.89
CA ASP A 52 -7.72 -8.16 6.88
C ASP A 52 -8.36 -7.24 5.83
N SER A 53 -8.49 -5.93 6.12
CA SER A 53 -9.01 -4.95 5.16
C SER A 53 -8.00 -4.53 4.08
N LEU A 54 -6.71 -4.87 4.23
CA LEU A 54 -5.67 -4.54 3.28
C LEU A 54 -5.62 -5.60 2.17
N ARG A 55 -5.38 -5.14 0.93
CA ARG A 55 -5.05 -6.03 -0.17
C ARG A 55 -3.53 -6.11 -0.29
N LEU A 56 -3.01 -7.32 -0.50
CA LEU A 56 -1.56 -7.53 -0.64
C LEU A 56 -0.92 -6.67 -1.73
N ALA A 57 -1.59 -6.52 -2.88
CA ALA A 57 -1.12 -5.67 -3.97
C ALA A 57 -0.99 -4.19 -3.56
N ASP A 58 -1.87 -3.70 -2.68
CA ASP A 58 -1.81 -2.32 -2.20
C ASP A 58 -0.65 -2.14 -1.22
N VAL A 59 -0.44 -3.10 -0.32
CA VAL A 59 0.70 -3.07 0.63
C VAL A 59 2.03 -3.03 -0.13
N TYR A 60 2.20 -3.87 -1.16
CA TYR A 60 3.39 -3.82 -2.01
C TYR A 60 3.55 -2.47 -2.72
N ALA A 61 2.48 -1.92 -3.29
CA ALA A 61 2.53 -0.63 -3.97
C ALA A 61 2.93 0.50 -3.02
N LEU A 62 2.43 0.48 -1.78
CA LEU A 62 2.77 1.47 -0.76
C LEU A 62 4.22 1.36 -0.29
N ILE A 63 4.72 0.14 -0.10
CA ILE A 63 6.12 -0.07 0.28
C ILE A 63 7.04 0.35 -0.86
N ALA A 64 6.72 0.01 -2.11
CA ALA A 64 7.48 0.46 -3.27
C ALA A 64 7.51 1.99 -3.36
N TYR A 65 6.35 2.65 -3.21
CA TYR A 65 6.26 4.11 -3.15
C TYR A 65 7.12 4.69 -2.02
N TYR A 66 7.04 4.12 -0.82
CA TYR A 66 7.84 4.55 0.33
C TYR A 66 9.34 4.43 0.08
N LEU A 67 9.81 3.34 -0.53
CA LEU A 67 11.22 3.11 -0.82
C LEU A 67 11.76 4.04 -1.93
N ASP A 68 10.91 4.44 -2.87
CA ASP A 68 11.27 5.33 -3.97
C ASP A 68 11.29 6.82 -3.55
N HIS A 69 10.55 7.18 -2.50
CA HIS A 69 10.35 8.58 -2.05
C HIS A 69 10.95 8.87 -0.66
N THR A 70 12.05 8.20 -0.28
CA THR A 70 12.86 8.54 0.92
C THR A 70 13.88 9.64 0.65
#